data_AF-A0ABD3AB24-F1
#
_entry.id   AF-A0ABD3AB24-F1
#
_cell.length_a   1.000
_cell.length_b   1.000
_cell.length_c   1.000
_cell.angle_alpha   90.00
_cell.angle_beta   90.00
_cell.angle_gamma   90.00
#
_symmetry.space_group_name_H-M   'P 1'
#
loop_
_entity.id
_entity.type
_entity.pdbx_description
1 polymer ?
#
loop_
_entity_poly.entity_id
_entity_poly.type
_entity_poly.pdbx_seq_one_letter_code
_entity_poly.pdbx_strand_id
1 'polypeptide(L)'
;MVLVDHPNVLKSHCSFVSDHTLWVVMPYMAGGSCLHILKAAYPDGFEEVVIATVLREVLKGLDYLHSHGHIHRDVKAGNILIDSRGGIKLGDLVSLLAY
;
A
#
# COMPACT_ATOMS: atom_id res chain seq x y z
N MET A 1 1.88 -17.17 1.09
CA MET A 1 2.16 -15.72 1.12
C MET A 1 3.44 -15.49 0.32
N VAL A 2 3.36 -14.63 -0.70
CA VAL A 2 4.53 -14.24 -1.51
C VAL A 2 5.48 -13.43 -0.62
N LEU A 3 6.76 -13.78 -0.62
CA LEU A 3 7.80 -12.98 0.03
C LEU A 3 8.09 -11.75 -0.83
N VAL A 4 7.30 -10.71 -0.65
CA VAL A 4 7.51 -9.39 -1.25
C VAL A 4 8.47 -8.61 -0.35
N ASP A 5 9.56 -8.10 -0.91
CA ASP A 5 10.54 -7.31 -0.16
C ASP A 5 10.94 -6.05 -0.94
N HIS A 6 10.16 -4.99 -0.77
CA HIS A 6 10.39 -3.71 -1.43
C HIS A 6 9.97 -2.54 -0.54
N PRO A 7 10.73 -1.43 -0.49
CA PRO A 7 10.42 -0.29 0.39
C PRO A 7 9.03 0.31 0.16
N ASN A 8 8.53 0.31 -1.08
CA ASN A 8 7.22 0.88 -1.44
C ASN A 8 6.08 -0.14 -1.52
N VAL A 9 6.28 -1.37 -1.05
CA VAL A 9 5.21 -2.38 -0.94
C VAL A 9 5.07 -2.80 0.52
N LEU A 10 3.83 -2.88 1.00
CA LEU A 10 3.57 -3.23 2.39
C LEU A 10 3.77 -4.73 2.61
N LYS A 11 4.78 -5.07 3.41
CA LYS A 11 5.08 -6.44 3.80
C LYS A 11 4.26 -6.85 5.02
N SER A 12 3.54 -7.97 4.92
CA SER A 12 2.93 -8.61 6.09
C SER A 12 4.00 -9.28 6.95
N HIS A 13 3.84 -9.19 8.27
CA HIS A 13 4.66 -9.95 9.22
C HIS A 13 4.25 -11.42 9.25
N CYS A 14 2.95 -11.69 9.30
CA CYS A 14 2.40 -13.05 9.28
C CYS A 14 0.91 -13.03 8.90
N SER A 15 0.37 -14.22 8.67
CA SER A 15 -1.07 -14.45 8.61
C SER A 15 -1.42 -15.73 9.36
N PHE A 16 -2.57 -15.75 10.00
CA PHE A 16 -3.07 -16.94 10.68
C PHE A 16 -4.60 -16.95 10.64
N VAL A 17 -5.19 -18.13 10.82
CA VAL A 17 -6.63 -18.28 10.96
C VAL A 17 -6.95 -18.34 12.44
N SER A 18 -7.89 -17.51 12.88
CA SER A 18 -8.52 -17.61 14.20
C SER A 18 -10.00 -17.83 13.97
N ASP A 19 -10.52 -18.91 14.55
CA ASP A 19 -11.88 -19.41 14.32
C ASP A 19 -12.15 -19.67 12.82
N HIS A 20 -12.91 -18.77 12.19
CA HIS A 20 -13.25 -18.80 10.77
C HIS A 20 -12.81 -17.54 10.03
N THR A 21 -11.90 -16.76 10.61
CA THR A 21 -11.42 -15.48 10.07
C THR A 21 -9.92 -15.56 9.76
N LEU A 22 -9.54 -15.17 8.54
CA LEU A 22 -8.14 -14.97 8.17
C LEU A 22 -7.67 -13.61 8.71
N TRP A 23 -6.67 -13.64 9.57
CA TRP A 23 -5.98 -12.46 10.08
C TRP A 23 -4.67 -12.25 9.34
N VAL A 24 -4.41 -11.01 8.95
CA VAL A 24 -3.15 -10.59 8.32
C VAL A 24 -2.53 -9.50 9.19
N VAL A 25 -1.34 -9.76 9.72
CA VAL A 25 -0.61 -8.83 10.58
C VAL A 25 0.45 -8.10 9.74
N MET A 26 0.49 -6.78 9.84
CA MET A 26 1.38 -5.91 9.06
C MET A 26 1.82 -4.71 9.91
N PRO A 27 2.91 -4.01 9.53
CA PRO A 27 3.33 -2.79 10.20
C PRO A 27 2.21 -1.74 10.27
N TYR A 28 2.13 -1.04 11.40
CA TYR A 28 1.18 0.07 11.55
C TYR A 28 1.64 1.29 10.74
N MET A 29 0.74 1.81 9.91
CA MET A 29 0.98 2.96 9.03
C MET A 29 0.39 4.21 9.67
N ALA A 30 1.20 4.89 10.49
CA ALA A 30 0.76 5.98 11.37
C ALA A 30 0.19 7.21 10.64
N GLY A 31 0.59 7.44 9.38
CA GLY A 31 0.03 8.51 8.55
C GLY A 31 -1.34 8.17 7.95
N GLY A 32 -1.83 6.95 8.13
CA GLY A 32 -3.06 6.48 7.50
C GLY A 32 -2.91 6.31 5.99
N SER A 33 -4.04 6.34 5.28
CA SER A 33 -4.04 6.29 3.81
C SER A 33 -4.17 7.68 3.19
N CYS A 34 -3.72 7.83 1.94
CA CYS A 34 -3.96 9.05 1.17
C CYS A 34 -5.44 9.44 1.14
N LEU A 35 -6.35 8.45 1.07
CA LEU A 35 -7.80 8.72 1.14
C LEU A 35 -8.23 9.34 2.48
N HIS A 36 -7.67 8.89 3.60
CA HIS A 36 -7.96 9.48 4.91
C HIS A 36 -7.48 10.93 4.97
N ILE A 37 -6.26 11.20 4.49
CA ILE A 37 -5.70 12.56 4.48
C ILE A 37 -6.49 13.49 3.55
N LEU A 38 -6.87 13.02 2.35
CA LEU A 38 -7.72 13.77 1.43
C LEU A 38 -9.01 14.22 2.12
N LYS A 39 -9.72 13.29 2.76
CA LYS A 39 -10.98 13.60 3.45
C LYS A 39 -10.81 14.54 4.65
N ALA A 40 -9.70 14.44 5.37
CA ALA A 40 -9.49 15.17 6.61
C ALA A 40 -8.97 16.59 6.39
N ALA A 41 -8.10 16.80 5.40
CA ALA A 41 -7.32 18.04 5.27
C ALA A 41 -7.29 18.63 3.85
N TYR A 42 -7.69 17.88 2.83
CA TYR A 42 -7.60 18.29 1.42
C TYR A 42 -8.89 17.97 0.67
N PRO A 43 -10.03 18.61 1.03
CA PRO A 43 -11.33 18.31 0.44
C PRO A 43 -11.36 18.55 -1.08
N ASP A 44 -10.56 19.49 -1.57
CA ASP A 44 -10.42 19.84 -3.00
C ASP A 44 -9.30 19.06 -3.70
N GLY A 45 -8.63 18.14 -3.01
CA GLY A 45 -7.51 17.36 -3.53
C GLY A 45 -6.14 17.87 -3.11
N PHE A 46 -5.12 17.05 -3.38
CA PHE A 46 -3.73 17.40 -3.13
C PHE A 46 -3.18 18.33 -4.22
N GLU A 47 -2.18 19.13 -3.86
CA GLU A 47 -1.37 19.85 -4.83
C GLU A 47 -0.63 18.86 -5.76
N GLU A 48 -0.42 19.27 -7.02
CA GLU A 48 0.18 18.43 -8.05
C GLU A 48 1.56 17.87 -7.66
N VAL A 49 2.37 18.68 -6.96
CA VAL A 49 3.71 18.26 -6.49
C VAL A 49 3.62 17.12 -5.47
N VAL A 50 2.60 17.15 -4.60
CA VAL A 50 2.32 16.08 -3.64
C VAL A 50 1.86 14.83 -4.38
N ILE A 51 0.95 14.98 -5.34
CA ILE A 51 0.48 13.87 -6.18
C ILE A 51 1.65 13.19 -6.90
N ALA A 52 2.50 13.97 -7.57
CA ALA A 52 3.67 13.45 -8.29
C ALA A 52 4.65 12.72 -7.36
N THR A 53 4.86 13.25 -6.15
CA THR A 53 5.70 12.63 -5.13
C THR A 53 5.14 11.29 -4.66
N VAL A 54 3.83 11.23 -4.41
CA VAL A 54 3.14 10.00 -4.00
C VAL A 54 3.17 8.96 -5.11
N LEU A 55 2.79 9.35 -6.33
CA LEU A 55 2.72 8.44 -7.46
C LEU A 55 4.08 7.89 -7.86
N ARG A 56 5.16 8.67 -7.74
CA ARG A 56 6.52 8.15 -7.97
C ARG A 56 6.84 6.97 -7.07
N GLU A 57 6.51 7.05 -5.79
CA GLU A 57 6.75 5.97 -4.84
C GLU A 57 5.83 4.76 -5.09
N VAL A 58 4.57 4.99 -5.44
CA VAL A 58 3.64 3.93 -5.85
C VAL A 58 4.14 3.20 -7.10
N LEU A 59 4.64 3.92 -8.09
CA LEU A 59 5.16 3.35 -9.33
C LEU A 59 6.38 2.47 -9.09
N LYS A 60 7.29 2.82 -8.17
CA LYS A 60 8.40 1.94 -7.77
C LYS A 60 7.89 0.61 -7.20
N GLY A 61 6.84 0.66 -6.37
CA GLY A 61 6.22 -0.55 -5.82
C GLY A 61 5.53 -1.40 -6.90
N LEU A 62 4.84 -0.77 -7.85
CA LEU A 62 4.20 -1.46 -8.97
C LEU A 62 5.21 -2.08 -9.93
N ASP A 63 6.29 -1.37 -10.26
CA ASP A 63 7.38 -1.87 -11.09
C ASP A 63 7.97 -3.15 -10.47
N TYR A 64 8.25 -3.13 -9.17
CA TYR A 64 8.68 -4.32 -8.43
C TYR A 64 7.66 -5.46 -8.50
N LEU A 65 6.37 -5.20 -8.27
CA LEU A 65 5.36 -6.25 -8.34
C LEU A 65 5.27 -6.86 -9.74
N HIS A 66 5.24 -6.02 -10.76
CA HIS A 66 5.14 -6.44 -12.16
C HIS A 66 6.39 -7.22 -12.60
N SER A 67 7.59 -6.82 -12.17
CA SER A 67 8.83 -7.54 -12.48
C SER A 67 8.88 -8.95 -11.86
N HIS A 68 8.06 -9.21 -10.83
CA HIS A 68 7.90 -10.50 -10.18
C HIS A 68 6.62 -11.24 -10.61
N GLY A 69 5.96 -10.80 -11.69
CA GLY A 69 4.78 -11.46 -12.23
C GLY A 69 3.51 -11.30 -11.38
N HIS A 70 3.46 -10.27 -10.53
CA HIS A 70 2.32 -9.99 -9.67
C HIS A 70 1.53 -8.78 -10.16
N ILE A 71 0.20 -8.87 -10.14
CA ILE A 71 -0.68 -7.72 -10.40
C ILE A 71 -1.40 -7.34 -9.10
N HIS A 72 -1.34 -6.05 -8.76
CA HIS A 72 -1.97 -5.51 -7.55
C HIS A 72 -3.50 -5.48 -7.61
N ARG A 73 -4.09 -5.12 -8.76
CA ARG A 73 -5.54 -5.09 -9.05
C ARG A 73 -6.41 -4.09 -8.27
N ASP A 74 -5.93 -3.52 -7.17
CA ASP A 74 -6.69 -2.58 -6.34
C ASP A 74 -5.89 -1.31 -5.98
N VAL A 75 -5.30 -0.68 -7.00
CA VAL A 75 -4.56 0.57 -6.82
C VAL A 75 -5.54 1.73 -6.67
N LYS A 76 -5.66 2.26 -5.45
CA LYS A 76 -6.51 3.41 -5.11
C LYS A 76 -5.95 4.15 -3.91
N ALA A 77 -6.38 5.39 -3.70
CA ALA A 77 -5.92 6.22 -2.57
C ALA A 77 -6.14 5.59 -1.18
N GLY A 78 -7.12 4.68 -1.05
CA GLY A 78 -7.36 3.92 0.19
C GLY A 78 -6.24 2.93 0.53
N ASN A 79 -5.51 2.45 -0.48
CA ASN A 79 -4.46 1.43 -0.35
C ASN A 79 -3.04 2.03 -0.45
N ILE A 80 -2.92 3.35 -0.61
CA ILE A 80 -1.63 4.05 -0.53
C ILE A 80 -1.48 4.53 0.91
N LEU A 81 -0.55 3.93 1.64
CA LEU A 81 -0.37 4.11 3.09
C LEU A 81 0.93 4.84 3.40
N ILE A 82 0.93 5.60 4.49
CA ILE A 82 2.08 6.43 4.92
C ILE A 82 2.55 5.99 6.31
N ASP A 83 3.84 5.70 6.44
CA ASP A 83 4.45 5.35 7.73
C ASP A 83 4.82 6.59 8.56
N SER A 84 5.31 6.38 9.78
CA SER A 84 5.67 7.46 10.70
C SER A 84 6.85 8.33 10.24
N ARG A 85 7.59 7.90 9.21
CA ARG A 85 8.72 8.63 8.62
C ARG A 85 8.35 9.27 7.27
N GLY A 86 7.08 9.22 6.87
CA GLY A 86 6.61 9.71 5.58
C GLY A 86 6.86 8.73 4.41
N GLY A 87 7.27 7.49 4.70
CA GLY A 87 7.45 6.45 3.69
C GLY A 87 6.11 6.01 3.10
N ILE A 88 6.05 5.92 1.77
CA ILE A 88 4.83 5.58 1.02
C ILE A 88 4.88 4.11 0.63
N LYS A 89 3.85 3.35 1.03
CA LYS A 89 3.71 1.92 0.77
C LYS A 89 2.38 1.60 0.13
N LEU A 90 2.44 0.77 -0.89
CA LEU A 90 1.27 0.17 -1.52
C LEU A 90 0.81 -1.04 -0.67
N GLY A 91 -0.39 -0.94 -0.11
CA GLY A 91 -1.01 -1.95 0.76
C GLY A 91 -2.15 -2.71 0.08
N ASP A 92 -2.78 -3.61 0.82
CA ASP A 92 -3.85 -4.52 0.33
C ASP A 92 -3.38 -5.55 -0.72
N LEU A 93 -2.42 -6.38 -0.30
CA LEU A 93 -1.91 -7.49 -1.10
C LEU A 93 -2.80 -8.75 -1.04
N VAL A 94 -3.96 -8.69 -0.38
CA VAL A 94 -4.87 -9.83 -0.23
C VAL A 94 -5.43 -10.27 -1.59
N SER A 95 -5.41 -9.37 -2.57
CA SER A 95 -5.85 -9.59 -3.95
C SER A 95 -4.70 -9.86 -4.95
N LEU A 96 -3.48 -10.18 -4.53
CA LEU A 96 -2.42 -10.54 -5.49
C LEU A 96 -2.73 -11.88 -6.21
N LEU A 97 -2.67 -11.86 -7.55
CA LEU A 97 -2.51 -13.08 -8.36
C LEU A 97 -1.07 -13.15 -8.86
N ALA A 98 -0.52 -14.37 -8.89
CA ALA A 98 0.70 -14.70 -9.60
C ALA A 98 0.33 -15.33 -10.95
N TYR A 99 1.08 -14.98 -11.99
CA TYR A 99 1.06 -15.70 -13.27
C TYR A 99 2.03 -16.88 -13.26
#